data_AF-A0A2S9F5J7-F1
#
_entry.id   AF-A0A2S9F5J7-F1
#
_cell.length_a   1.000
_cell.length_b   1.000
_cell.length_c   1.000
_cell.angle_alpha   90.00
_cell.angle_beta   90.00
_cell.angle_gamma   90.00
#
_symmetry.space_group_name_H-M   'P 1'
#
loop_
_entity.id
_entity.type
_entity.pdbx_description
1 polymer ?
#
loop_
_entity_poly.entity_id
_entity_poly.type
_entity_poly.pdbx_seq_one_letter_code
_entity_poly.pdbx_strand_id
1 'polypeptide(L)' 'MTASTRVGEFEQLRPHLLAVAYRLTGTLVDAEDIVQEAWLRWESQRSNAINDLKAWLTTVVSR' A
#
# COMPACT_ATOMS: atom_id res chain seq x y z
N MET A 1 -19.31 1.44 -7.88
CA MET A 1 -18.83 0.05 -7.66
C MET A 1 -17.30 0.01 -7.67
N THR A 2 -16.62 0.79 -6.83
CA THR A 2 -15.15 0.98 -6.93
C THR A 2 -14.41 0.67 -5.63
N ALA A 3 -15.02 0.93 -4.46
CA ALA A 3 -14.42 0.63 -3.16
C ALA A 3 -14.06 -0.87 -3.01
N SER A 4 -14.95 -1.78 -3.40
CA SER A 4 -14.71 -3.22 -3.32
C SER A 4 -13.53 -3.67 -4.19
N THR A 5 -13.37 -3.10 -5.38
CA THR A 5 -12.24 -3.38 -6.29
C THR A 5 -10.92 -2.91 -5.70
N ARG A 6 -10.89 -1.68 -5.17
CA ARG A 6 -9.68 -1.09 -4.57
C ARG A 6 -9.21 -1.89 -3.35
N VAL A 7 -10.13 -2.29 -2.49
CA VAL A 7 -9.83 -3.16 -1.34
C VAL A 7 -9.26 -4.50 -1.83
N GLY A 8 -9.88 -5.13 -2.83
CA GLY A 8 -9.39 -6.39 -3.39
C GLY A 8 -7.97 -6.30 -3.97
N GLU A 9 -7.66 -5.24 -4.71
CA GLU A 9 -6.32 -5.00 -5.26
C GLU A 9 -5.28 -4.72 -4.16
N PHE A 10 -5.65 -3.96 -3.13
CA PHE A 10 -4.75 -3.72 -2.00
C PHE A 10 -4.44 -4.97 -1.21
N GLU A 11 -5.46 -5.76 -0.87
CA GLU A 11 -5.29 -6.99 -0.09
C GLU A 11 -4.41 -8.02 -0.82
N GLN A 12 -4.43 -8.06 -2.16
CA GLN A 12 -3.50 -8.88 -2.95
C GLN A 12 -2.03 -8.44 -2.79
N LEU A 13 -1.79 -7.14 -2.58
CA LEU A 13 -0.44 -6.56 -2.43
C LEU A 13 0.00 -6.45 -0.96
N ARG A 14 -0.93 -6.46 -0.01
CA ARG A 14 -0.69 -6.25 1.43
C ARG A 14 0.43 -7.14 2.01
N PRO A 15 0.53 -8.45 1.72
CA PRO A 15 1.63 -9.27 2.22
C PRO A 15 3.00 -8.84 1.70
N HIS A 16 3.07 -8.40 0.43
CA HIS A 16 4.32 -7.90 -0.16
C HIS A 16 4.73 -6.56 0.48
N LEU A 17 3.77 -5.65 0.65
CA LEU A 17 4.02 -4.33 1.24
C LEU A 17 4.44 -4.45 2.70
N LEU A 18 3.79 -5.31 3.49
CA LEU A 18 4.20 -5.61 4.86
C LEU A 18 5.63 -6.18 4.92
N ALA A 19 5.97 -7.12 4.03
CA ALA A 19 7.33 -7.67 3.99
C ALA A 19 8.39 -6.61 3.62
N VAL A 20 8.05 -5.64 2.75
CA VAL A 20 8.94 -4.50 2.44
C VAL A 20 9.08 -3.58 3.65
N ALA A 21 7.96 -3.13 4.22
CA ALA A 21 7.95 -2.23 5.37
C ALA A 21 8.70 -2.84 6.57
N TYR A 22 8.44 -4.11 6.87
CA TYR A 22 9.09 -4.83 7.96
C TYR A 22 10.61 -4.93 7.79
N ARG A 23 11.12 -5.09 6.55
CA ARG A 23 12.57 -5.09 6.30
C ARG A 23 13.20 -3.71 6.55
N LEU A 24 12.44 -2.63 6.45
CA LEU A 24 12.92 -1.26 6.67
C LEU A 24 12.81 -0.86 8.14
N THR A 25 11.73 -1.24 8.82
CA THR A 25 11.45 -0.83 10.20
C THR A 25 12.00 -1.80 11.24
N GLY A 26 12.06 -3.09 10.93
CA GLY A 26 12.42 -4.15 11.88
C GLY A 26 11.32 -4.50 12.90
N THR A 27 10.13 -3.87 12.81
CA THR A 27 9.00 -4.14 13.70
C THR A 27 7.71 -4.34 12.91
N LEU A 28 6.84 -5.23 13.38
CA LEU A 28 5.57 -5.51 12.72
C LEU A 28 4.60 -4.33 12.85
N VAL A 29 4.56 -3.70 14.02
CA VAL A 29 3.64 -2.58 14.30
C VAL A 29 3.94 -1.40 13.37
N ASP A 30 5.21 -0.98 13.28
CA ASP A 30 5.56 0.14 12.38
C ASP A 30 5.34 -0.23 10.91
N ALA A 31 5.54 -1.50 10.56
CA ALA A 31 5.26 -1.98 9.21
C ALA A 31 3.77 -1.93 8.86
N GLU A 32 2.89 -2.32 9.78
CA GLU A 32 1.45 -2.23 9.61
C GLU A 32 0.98 -0.78 9.48
N ASP A 33 1.53 0.13 10.29
CA ASP A 33 1.18 1.55 10.25
C ASP A 33 1.57 2.19 8.90
N ILE A 34 2.78 1.93 8.40
CA ILE A 34 3.23 2.43 7.09
C ILE A 34 2.33 1.90 5.97
N VAL A 35 1.97 0.62 6.01
CA VAL A 35 1.09 0.00 5.00
C VAL A 35 -0.32 0.59 5.06
N GLN A 36 -0.84 0.89 6.26
CA GLN A 36 -2.12 1.58 6.42
C GLN A 36 -2.07 3.00 5.85
N GLU A 37 -0.99 3.75 6.10
CA GLU A 37 -0.83 5.09 5.52
C GLU A 37 -0.78 5.04 3.99
N ALA A 38 -0.09 4.04 3.42
CA ALA A 38 -0.04 3.83 1.98
C ALA A 38 -1.44 3.57 1.37
N TRP A 39 -2.29 2.80 2.06
CA TRP A 39 -3.70 2.63 1.67
C TRP A 39 -4.44 3.97 1.64
N LEU A 40 -4.37 4.77 2.71
CA LEU A 40 -5.09 6.04 2.80
C LEU A 40 -4.62 7.05 1.73
N ARG A 41 -3.31 7.06 1.43
CA ARG A 41 -2.75 7.86 0.33
C ARG A 41 -3.27 7.41 -1.03
N TRP A 42 -3.41 6.10 -1.26
CA TRP A 42 -4.01 5.61 -2.50
C TRP A 42 -5.51 5.91 -2.58
N GLU A 43 -6.23 5.70 -1.48
CA GLU A 43 -7.67 5.88 -1.41
C GLU A 43 -8.07 7.33 -1.70
N SER A 44 -7.30 8.28 -1.16
CA SER A 44 -7.52 9.72 -1.34
C SER A 44 -7.15 10.23 -2.75
N GLN A 45 -6.45 9.45 -3.57
CA GLN A 45 -6.19 9.84 -4.96
C GLN A 45 -7.48 9.75 -5.80
N ARG A 46 -7.84 10.90 -6.39
CA ARG A 46 -8.99 11.08 -7.29
C ARG A 46 -8.68 10.78 -8.76
N SER A 47 -7.41 10.75 -9.15
CA SER A 47 -6.96 10.53 -10.53
C SER A 47 -6.48 9.09 -10.74
N ASN A 48 -7.12 8.37 -11.66
CA ASN A 48 -6.87 6.96 -11.99
C ASN A 48 -5.53 6.66 -12.71
N ALA A 49 -4.58 7.58 -12.78
CA ALA A 49 -3.38 7.41 -13.59
C ALA A 49 -2.24 6.71 -12.84
N ILE A 50 -2.53 5.68 -12.04
CA ILE A 50 -1.50 4.77 -11.55
C ILE A 50 -1.36 3.64 -12.57
N ASN A 51 -0.31 3.71 -13.39
CA ASN A 51 -0.05 2.70 -14.42
C ASN A 51 0.39 1.35 -13.84
N ASP A 52 1.11 1.38 -12.70
CA ASP A 52 1.52 0.19 -11.95
C ASP A 52 1.31 0.46 -10.45
N LEU A 53 0.23 -0.13 -9.92
CA LEU A 53 -0.15 0.03 -8.53
C LEU A 53 0.87 -0.54 -7.57
N LYS A 54 1.47 -1.70 -7.91
CA LYS A 54 2.44 -2.36 -7.05
C LYS A 54 3.70 -1.52 -6.93
N ALA A 55 4.24 -1.06 -8.05
CA ALA A 55 5.42 -0.20 -8.04
C ALA A 55 5.18 1.10 -7.26
N TRP A 56 4.00 1.71 -7.44
CA TRP A 56 3.63 2.93 -6.71
C TRP A 56 3.55 2.69 -5.20
N LEU A 57 2.80 1.66 -4.75
CA LEU A 57 2.65 1.34 -3.33
C LEU A 57 3.98 0.96 -2.67
N THR A 58 4.83 0.17 -3.34
CA THR A 58 6.16 -0.15 -2.82
C THR A 58 7.02 1.11 -2.64
N THR A 59 6.91 2.09 -3.56
CA THR A 59 7.63 3.36 -3.44
C THR A 59 7.06 4.26 -2.34
N VAL A 60 5.77 4.17 -2.05
CA VAL A 60 5.14 4.89 -0.94
C VAL A 60 5.57 4.31 0.41
N VAL A 61 5.60 2.99 0.52
CA VAL A 61 6.01 2.25 1.72
C VAL A 61 7.50 2.40 2.02
N SER A 62 8.33 2.59 1.00
CA SER A 62 9.79 2.65 1.16
C SER A 62 10.35 4.07 1.35
N ARG A 63 9.49 5.08 1.48
CA ARG A 63 9.87 6.50 1.53
C ARG A 63 9.79 7.10 2.92
#